data_AF-A0A916UEV1-F1
#
_entry.id   AF-A0A916UEV1-F1
#
_cell.length_a   1.000
_cell.length_b   1.000
_cell.length_c   1.000
_cell.angle_alpha   90.00
_cell.angle_beta   90.00
_cell.angle_gamma   90.00
#
_symmetry.space_group_name_H-M   'P 1'
#
loop_
_entity.id
_entity.type
_entity.pdbx_description
1 polymer ?
#
loop_
_entity_poly.entity_id
_entity_poly.type
_entity_poly.pdbx_seq_one_letter_code
_entity_poly.pdbx_strand_id
1 'polypeptide(L)'
;MDRLVIETILADTTEVALVDTQSSIPCICLKFDDANMEQVKHAFVALRKVTAQKDVSLVICETLVNGIYDIEIVTEALDEPVRICNKVVEQQTLKGIREIMDQHPELILAVSGAEADTELRINTATYKAQEL
;
A
#
# COMPACT_ATOMS: atom_id res chain seq x y z
N MET A 1 -0.13 -18.51 -4.45
CA MET A 1 1.04 -17.63 -4.56
C MET A 1 1.51 -17.38 -3.14
N ASP A 2 2.81 -17.49 -2.88
CA ASP A 2 3.39 -17.33 -1.54
C ASP A 2 3.47 -15.84 -1.17
N ARG A 3 3.30 -15.50 0.12
CA ARG A 3 3.42 -14.13 0.64
C ARG A 3 4.75 -13.50 0.23
N LEU A 4 5.86 -14.25 0.37
CA LEU A 4 7.20 -13.77 0.03
C LEU A 4 7.34 -13.40 -1.45
N VAL A 5 6.60 -14.08 -2.33
CA VAL A 5 6.58 -13.77 -3.77
C VAL A 5 5.85 -12.45 -4.01
N ILE A 6 4.72 -12.23 -3.32
CA ILE A 6 3.98 -10.96 -3.39
C ILE A 6 4.88 -9.82 -2.89
N GLU A 7 5.52 -9.97 -1.74
CA GLU A 7 6.43 -8.95 -1.19
C GLU A 7 7.56 -8.61 -2.15
N THR A 8 8.20 -9.63 -2.74
CA THR A 8 9.31 -9.40 -3.68
C THR A 8 8.87 -8.58 -4.90
N ILE A 9 7.68 -8.86 -5.44
CA ILE A 9 7.13 -8.12 -6.57
C ILE A 9 6.77 -6.69 -6.17
N LEU A 10 6.19 -6.51 -4.98
CA LEU A 10 5.76 -5.20 -4.52
C LEU A 10 6.93 -4.31 -4.07
N ALA A 11 8.05 -4.89 -3.65
CA ALA A 11 9.28 -4.18 -3.27
C ALA A 11 9.84 -3.29 -4.38
N ASP A 12 9.54 -3.62 -5.64
CA ASP A 12 9.92 -2.86 -6.82
C ASP A 12 9.06 -1.61 -7.07
N THR A 13 8.23 -1.20 -6.11
CA THR A 13 7.51 0.08 -6.16
C THR A 13 8.50 1.23 -6.41
N THR A 14 8.21 2.06 -7.41
CA THR A 14 9.03 3.19 -7.84
C THR A 14 8.61 4.50 -7.18
N GLU A 15 7.30 4.70 -6.98
CA GLU A 15 6.74 5.92 -6.40
C GLU A 15 5.46 5.59 -5.61
N VAL A 16 5.21 6.35 -4.55
CA VAL A 16 3.95 6.37 -3.83
C VAL A 16 3.32 7.75 -4.05
N ALA A 17 2.10 7.78 -4.58
CA ALA A 17 1.38 9.00 -4.86
C ALA A 17 0.03 8.98 -4.15
N LEU A 18 -0.35 10.12 -3.60
CA LEU A 18 -1.72 10.33 -3.17
C LEU A 18 -2.53 10.82 -4.38
N VAL A 19 -3.58 10.08 -4.73
CA VAL A 19 -4.43 10.44 -5.87
C VAL A 19 -5.78 10.87 -5.34
N ASP A 20 -6.14 12.11 -5.67
CA ASP A 20 -7.48 12.61 -5.47
C ASP A 20 -8.39 11.95 -6.52
N THR A 21 -9.07 10.89 -6.11
CA THR A 21 -10.01 10.20 -7.01
C THR A 21 -11.34 10.92 -6.98
N GLN A 22 -12.10 10.87 -8.07
CA GLN A 22 -13.49 11.36 -8.07
C GLN A 22 -14.43 10.52 -7.18
N SER A 23 -13.90 9.48 -6.51
CA SER A 23 -14.58 8.69 -5.50
C SER A 23 -14.56 9.40 -4.16
N SER A 24 -15.56 9.14 -3.31
CA SER A 24 -15.60 9.65 -1.93
C SER A 24 -14.53 9.02 -1.02
N ILE A 25 -13.84 7.97 -1.47
CA ILE A 25 -12.81 7.26 -0.72
C ILE A 25 -11.43 7.64 -1.27
N PRO A 26 -10.52 8.18 -0.44
CA PRO A 26 -9.17 8.54 -0.88
C PRO A 26 -8.35 7.34 -1.36
N CYS A 27 -7.45 7.58 -2.29
CA CYS A 27 -6.62 6.53 -2.89
C CYS A 27 -5.12 6.82 -2.74
N ILE A 28 -4.39 5.82 -2.26
CA ILE A 28 -2.93 5.76 -2.31
C ILE A 28 -2.58 4.89 -3.52
N CYS A 29 -1.85 5.47 -4.46
CA CYS A 29 -1.45 4.82 -5.69
C CYS A 29 0.03 4.48 -5.67
N LEU A 30 0.35 3.21 -5.93
CA LEU A 30 1.70 2.70 -6.08
C LEU A 30 2.06 2.66 -7.55
N LYS A 31 3.19 3.26 -7.92
CA LYS A 31 3.74 3.18 -9.26
C LYS A 31 4.84 2.12 -9.32
N PHE A 32 4.92 1.46 -10.46
CA PHE A 32 5.92 0.44 -10.77
C PHE A 32 6.43 0.69 -12.18
N ASP A 33 7.62 0.18 -12.49
CA ASP A 33 8.11 0.18 -13.87
C ASP A 33 7.22 -0.71 -14.76
N ASP A 34 6.96 -0.25 -15.98
CA ASP A 34 6.09 -0.95 -16.95
C ASP A 34 6.54 -2.39 -17.22
N ALA A 35 7.85 -2.65 -17.13
CA ALA A 35 8.43 -3.97 -17.32
C ALA A 35 7.92 -5.02 -16.33
N ASN A 36 7.51 -4.60 -15.12
CA ASN A 36 7.06 -5.48 -14.04
C ASN A 36 5.54 -5.45 -13.83
N MET A 37 4.82 -4.61 -14.57
CA MET A 37 3.41 -4.30 -14.32
C MET A 37 2.49 -5.54 -14.32
N GLU A 38 2.71 -6.49 -15.22
CA GLU A 38 1.91 -7.72 -15.25
C GLU A 38 2.10 -8.57 -13.99
N GLN A 39 3.33 -8.66 -13.46
CA GLN A 39 3.60 -9.37 -12.22
C GLN A 39 2.95 -8.67 -11.02
N VAL A 40 2.99 -7.34 -11.01
CA VAL A 40 2.35 -6.51 -9.99
C VAL A 40 0.83 -6.73 -9.98
N LYS A 41 0.19 -6.70 -11.16
CA LYS A 41 -1.26 -7.01 -11.29
C LYS A 41 -1.57 -8.38 -10.72
N HIS A 42 -0.80 -9.40 -11.09
CA HIS A 42 -0.99 -10.76 -10.57
C HIS A 42 -0.82 -10.85 -9.05
N ALA A 43 0.16 -10.13 -8.48
CA ALA A 43 0.38 -10.06 -7.04
C ALA A 43 -0.80 -9.39 -6.32
N PHE A 44 -1.31 -8.27 -6.83
CA PHE A 44 -2.49 -7.58 -6.29
C PHE A 44 -3.76 -8.42 -6.38
N VAL A 45 -3.99 -9.08 -7.51
CA VAL A 45 -5.13 -9.99 -7.68
C VAL A 45 -5.04 -11.18 -6.71
N ALA A 46 -3.84 -11.72 -6.51
CA ALA A 46 -3.63 -12.78 -5.52
C ALA A 46 -3.89 -12.27 -4.09
N LEU A 47 -3.37 -11.10 -3.75
CA LEU A 47 -3.55 -10.49 -2.44
C LEU A 47 -5.03 -10.22 -2.16
N ARG A 48 -5.77 -9.63 -3.11
CA ARG A 48 -7.21 -9.38 -3.00
C ARG A 48 -8.03 -10.65 -2.80
N LYS A 49 -7.62 -11.77 -3.42
CA LYS A 49 -8.26 -13.07 -3.19
C LYS A 49 -8.02 -13.59 -1.78
N VAL A 50 -6.81 -13.40 -1.25
CA VAL A 50 -6.45 -13.79 0.12
C VAL A 50 -7.22 -12.95 1.13
N THR A 51 -7.34 -11.65 0.90
CA THR A 51 -8.01 -10.70 1.79
C THR A 51 -9.52 -10.60 1.56
N ALA A 52 -10.10 -11.44 0.70
CA ALA A 52 -11.52 -11.37 0.38
C ALA A 52 -12.37 -11.59 1.63
N GLN A 53 -13.23 -10.61 1.95
CA GLN A 53 -14.11 -10.59 3.15
C GLN A 53 -13.36 -10.53 4.49
N LYS A 54 -12.11 -10.06 4.47
CA LYS A 54 -11.27 -9.88 5.65
C LYS A 54 -10.97 -8.41 5.85
N ASP A 55 -10.77 -8.01 7.10
CA ASP A 55 -10.28 -6.68 7.37
C ASP A 55 -8.82 -6.57 6.93
N VAL A 56 -8.54 -5.49 6.22
CA VAL A 56 -7.22 -5.14 5.71
C VAL A 56 -6.81 -3.81 6.32
N SER A 57 -5.64 -3.82 6.95
CA SER A 57 -5.03 -2.64 7.53
C SER A 57 -3.80 -2.23 6.74
N LEU A 58 -3.66 -0.93 6.47
CA LEU A 58 -2.43 -0.35 5.94
C LEU A 58 -1.64 0.25 7.09
N VAL A 59 -0.38 -0.15 7.24
CA VAL A 59 0.52 0.41 8.24
C VAL A 59 1.68 1.09 7.53
N ILE A 60 1.91 2.37 7.85
CA ILE A 60 3.07 3.13 7.38
C ILE A 60 4.00 3.33 8.56
N CYS A 61 5.19 2.74 8.48
CA CYS A 61 6.20 2.77 9.52
C CYS A 61 7.36 3.70 9.11
N GLU A 62 7.75 4.61 9.99
CA GLU A 62 9.04 5.30 9.88
C GLU A 62 10.19 4.31 10.02
N THR A 63 11.18 4.40 9.11
CA THR A 63 12.43 3.65 9.25
C THR A 63 13.51 4.50 9.92
N LEU A 64 14.62 3.87 10.29
CA LEU A 64 15.82 4.54 10.82
C LEU A 64 16.39 5.60 9.85
N VAL A 65 16.09 5.48 8.56
CA VAL A 65 16.56 6.41 7.54
C VAL A 65 15.45 7.42 7.27
N ASN A 66 15.73 8.68 7.62
CA ASN A 66 14.76 9.76 7.45
C ASN A 66 14.30 9.86 5.97
N GLY A 67 12.99 9.96 5.78
CA GLY A 67 12.36 10.01 4.46
C GLY A 67 12.08 8.63 3.85
N ILE A 68 12.61 7.55 4.43
CA ILE A 68 12.31 6.18 4.03
C ILE A 68 11.26 5.57 4.96
N TYR A 69 10.25 4.98 4.37
CA TYR A 69 9.11 4.38 5.07
C TYR A 69 8.88 2.96 4.60
N ASP A 70 8.46 2.12 5.54
CA ASP A 70 7.94 0.79 5.25
C ASP A 70 6.41 0.87 5.15
N ILE A 71 5.86 0.39 4.04
CA ILE A 71 4.41 0.24 3.87
C ILE A 71 4.07 -1.24 4.00
N GLU A 72 3.19 -1.57 4.96
CA GLU A 72 2.79 -2.94 5.25
C GLU A 72 1.28 -3.11 5.11
N ILE A 73 0.87 -4.25 4.57
CA ILE A 73 -0.51 -4.71 4.52
C ILE A 73 -0.68 -5.79 5.57
N VAL A 74 -1.53 -5.52 6.56
CA VAL A 74 -1.80 -6.41 7.69
C VAL A 74 -3.23 -6.94 7.55
N THR A 75 -3.41 -8.24 7.71
CA THR A 75 -4.72 -8.88 7.65
C THR A 75 -4.67 -10.20 8.41
N GLU A 76 -5.80 -10.62 8.99
CA GLU A 76 -5.91 -11.93 9.65
C GLU A 76 -5.81 -13.12 8.69
N ALA A 77 -5.88 -12.88 7.37
CA ALA A 77 -5.74 -13.91 6.35
C ALA A 77 -4.29 -14.39 6.15
N LEU A 78 -3.32 -13.67 6.72
CA LEU A 78 -1.89 -13.93 6.56
C LEU A 78 -1.24 -14.00 7.94
N ASP A 79 -0.33 -14.96 8.12
CA ASP A 79 0.40 -15.13 9.38
C ASP A 79 1.39 -13.98 9.66
N GLU A 80 1.84 -13.30 8.60
CA GLU A 80 2.75 -12.14 8.68
C GLU A 80 2.28 -11.01 7.73
N PRO A 81 2.55 -9.74 8.05
CA PRO A 81 2.28 -8.62 7.16
C PRO A 81 2.96 -8.78 5.79
N VAL A 82 2.33 -8.27 4.74
CA VAL A 82 2.97 -8.10 3.42
C VAL A 82 3.66 -6.76 3.38
N ARG A 83 4.99 -6.75 3.32
CA ARG A 83 5.76 -5.54 3.10
C ARG A 83 5.76 -5.16 1.62
N ILE A 84 5.22 -3.99 1.32
CA ILE A 84 5.17 -3.45 -0.03
C ILE A 84 6.51 -2.84 -0.38
N CYS A 85 7.01 -1.88 0.39
CA CYS A 85 8.19 -1.14 -0.03
C CYS A 85 8.92 -0.49 1.14
N ASN A 86 10.23 -0.32 0.96
CA ASN A 86 11.13 0.50 1.77
C ASN A 86 11.65 1.62 0.85
N LYS A 87 10.93 2.74 0.78
CA LYS A 87 11.18 3.76 -0.25
C LYS A 87 11.14 5.16 0.32
N VAL A 88 11.86 6.04 -0.39
CA VAL A 88 11.79 7.47 -0.12
C VAL A 88 10.40 7.97 -0.51
N VAL A 89 9.65 8.47 0.48
CA VAL A 89 8.37 9.14 0.26
C VAL A 89 8.59 10.63 0.50
N GLU A 90 8.23 11.46 -0.48
CA GLU A 90 8.36 12.91 -0.34
C GLU A 90 7.57 13.40 0.88
N GLN A 91 8.15 14.31 1.67
CA GLN A 91 7.53 14.79 2.91
C GLN A 91 6.14 15.38 2.69
N GLN A 92 5.91 16.05 1.56
CA GLN A 92 4.61 16.60 1.20
C GLN A 92 3.59 15.48 0.97
N THR A 93 3.96 14.44 0.22
CA THR A 93 3.12 13.27 -0.02
C THR A 93 2.79 12.55 1.27
N LEU A 94 3.80 12.34 2.14
CA LEU A 94 3.59 11.72 3.43
C LEU A 94 2.62 12.52 4.31
N LYS A 95 2.79 13.84 4.36
CA LYS A 95 1.91 14.74 5.11
C LYS A 95 0.46 14.59 4.61
N GLY A 96 0.26 14.60 3.28
CA GLY A 96 -1.07 14.40 2.70
C GLY A 96 -1.66 13.03 3.02
N ILE A 97 -0.86 11.96 2.95
CA ILE A 97 -1.28 10.61 3.34
C ILE A 97 -1.71 10.57 4.81
N ARG A 98 -0.92 11.17 5.72
CA ARG A 98 -1.26 11.23 7.15
C ARG A 98 -2.55 11.99 7.41
N GLU A 99 -2.71 13.17 6.81
CA GLU A 99 -3.93 13.99 6.94
C GLU A 99 -5.17 13.21 6.50
N ILE A 100 -5.06 12.42 5.43
CA ILE A 100 -6.14 11.59 4.93
C ILE A 100 -6.42 10.39 5.83
N MET A 101 -5.39 9.71 6.33
CA MET A 101 -5.57 8.59 7.28
C MET A 101 -6.27 9.06 8.57
N ASP A 102 -6.02 10.29 9.01
CA ASP A 102 -6.67 10.88 10.18
C ASP A 102 -8.14 11.27 9.91
N GLN A 103 -8.48 11.61 8.66
CA GLN A 103 -9.81 12.08 8.26
C GLN A 103 -10.73 10.97 7.75
N HIS A 104 -10.16 9.92 7.17
CA HIS A 104 -10.89 8.86 6.50
C HIS A 104 -10.55 7.49 7.12
N PRO A 105 -11.54 6.79 7.70
CA PRO A 105 -11.30 5.48 8.29
C PRO A 105 -10.96 4.43 7.22
N GLU A 106 -11.47 4.61 6.00
CA GLU A 106 -11.25 3.71 4.87
C GLU A 106 -10.47 4.38 3.76
N LEU A 107 -9.63 3.60 3.09
CA LEU A 107 -8.81 4.04 1.95
C LEU A 107 -8.83 2.99 0.84
N ILE A 108 -8.36 3.37 -0.34
CA ILE A 108 -8.04 2.45 -1.42
C ILE A 108 -6.52 2.46 -1.62
N LEU A 109 -5.94 1.27 -1.75
CA LEU A 109 -4.59 1.09 -2.24
C LEU A 109 -4.67 0.55 -3.67
N ALA A 110 -4.12 1.28 -4.63
CA ALA A 110 -4.21 0.94 -6.05
C ALA A 110 -2.84 0.91 -6.72
N VAL A 111 -2.78 0.32 -7.92
CA VAL A 111 -1.61 0.33 -8.79
C VAL A 111 -1.83 1.28 -9.96
N SER A 112 -0.85 2.13 -10.25
CA SER A 112 -0.94 3.09 -11.36
C SER A 112 -1.04 2.39 -12.71
N GLY A 113 -1.94 2.86 -13.57
CA GLY A 113 -2.12 2.33 -14.92
C GLY A 113 -2.78 0.96 -14.99
N ALA A 114 -3.33 0.47 -13.88
CA ALA A 114 -4.00 -0.81 -13.81
C ALA A 114 -5.53 -0.67 -13.71
N GLU A 115 -6.24 -1.75 -14.05
CA GLU A 115 -7.70 -1.79 -14.05
C GLU A 115 -8.25 -1.90 -12.60
N ALA A 116 -9.57 -1.76 -12.45
CA ALA A 116 -10.27 -1.83 -11.15
C ALA A 116 -10.06 -3.16 -10.39
N ASP A 117 -9.46 -4.17 -11.01
CA ASP A 117 -9.09 -5.43 -10.37
C ASP A 117 -7.83 -5.34 -9.49
N THR A 118 -7.05 -4.25 -9.62
CA THR A 118 -5.84 -3.96 -8.83
C THR A 118 -6.03 -3.01 -7.66
N GLU A 119 -7.28 -2.73 -7.30
CA GLU A 119 -7.63 -1.98 -6.11
C GLU A 119 -7.80 -2.91 -4.90
N LEU A 120 -7.22 -2.52 -3.78
CA LEU A 120 -7.38 -3.15 -2.47
C LEU A 120 -8.04 -2.15 -1.53
N ARG A 121 -9.23 -2.49 -1.03
CA ARG A 121 -9.90 -1.68 -0.01
C ARG A 121 -9.20 -1.89 1.33
N ILE A 122 -8.88 -0.79 1.98
CA ILE A 122 -8.24 -0.72 3.29
C ILE A 122 -9.30 -0.27 4.29
N ASN A 123 -9.54 -1.10 5.30
CA ASN A 123 -10.54 -0.88 6.35
C ASN A 123 -10.02 0.05 7.45
N THR A 124 -8.71 0.02 7.70
CA THR A 124 -8.04 0.87 8.68
C THR A 124 -6.65 1.23 8.21
N ALA A 125 -6.20 2.45 8.52
CA ALA A 125 -4.87 2.91 8.18
C ALA A 125 -4.19 3.48 9.43
N THR A 126 -2.93 3.15 9.67
CA THR A 126 -2.19 3.60 10.86
C THR A 126 -0.78 4.05 10.51
N TYR A 127 -0.41 5.22 11.03
CA TYR A 127 0.95 5.73 10.96
C TYR A 127 1.68 5.41 12.26
N LYS A 128 2.84 4.73 12.16
CA LYS A 128 3.70 4.44 13.30
C LYS A 128 4.98 5.26 13.18
N ALA A 129 5.07 6.27 14.04
CA ALA A 129 6.33 6.97 14.26
C ALA A 129 7.36 6.01 14.86
N GLN A 130 8.63 6.22 14.55
CA GLN A 130 9.69 5.40 15.12
C GLN A 130 9.72 5.61 16.64
N GLU A 131 9.54 4.55 17.42
CA GLU A 131 9.80 4.60 18.86
C GLU A 131 11.33 4.69 19.04
N LEU A 132 11.79 5.79 19.65
CA LEU A 132 13.19 6.06 19.98
C LEU A 132 13.68 5.22 21.17
#